data_AF-A0A7C3T6F5-F1
#
_entry.id   AF-A0A7C3T6F5-F1
#
_cell.length_a   1.000
_cell.length_b   1.000
_cell.length_c   1.000
_cell.angle_alpha   90.00
_cell.angle_beta   90.00
_cell.angle_gamma   90.00
#
_symmetry.space_group_name_H-M   'P 1'
#
loop_
_entity.id
_entity.type
_entity.pdbx_description
1 polymer ?
#
loop_
_entity_poly.entity_id
_entity_poly.type
_entity_poly.pdbx_seq_one_letter_code
_entity_poly.pdbx_strand_id
1 'polypeptide(L)'
;MDGTGAEKPLVAARSFLAVGPTLHYSHSNVQAFWFFALMAFGGVCIVWSRLTGGQLPVTLESIFSAQGWELGHISTSGISIFEYPWQILVLGLLMGIMAACPILVAQLLSFSYSVPFIFAVLLLAGLPGLAVSLVASCIGAACRPLRFRSRIIAIALCMAPQLAYWGIFGAVKGAEPVVWGISFAPWLAAWLSGLTFAGVVLGIGHLTRYRPGILLWTELAALIGACALFETTIGINELAYHRYVLQNAPEQVPQFHDHSLTVWMDRAIKDPAVRQYLSGFFYPADPIQLRQALKREIQLELAYDRWPTWFQVPEQLNYQKARQRLLAQYDRFIRPTRPWWMPKGLYQRIISRRTASSRMAVALYYKALVNDYTPDIPLVDRQEILRFAWDYPHERSRQTWYELYSSFSKSPESIEARLRIARHWAGQGYFELAENLTREAKELLAEELARQAQARQTDIRNPFHHPATSIMTEAKLRDLQARLERFSILIGPENHKDDPGSEARLAQFLMLNPYSMDYEARLQQLLAELPQDDPLRDNILLAQAKGIPDIEASTQRLQALYQQYPQTDGGKEALYELARLKIRMYQTQTSPETRKALVSEARALLQQVIHLYPDQFLAEQAKTTMATLPSD
;
A
#
# COMPACT_ATOMS: atom_id res chain seq x y z
N MET A 1 -83.19 -6.90 -50.11
CA MET A 1 -82.14 -7.83 -49.63
C MET A 1 -80.86 -7.02 -49.58
N ASP A 2 -80.57 -6.40 -48.43
CA ASP A 2 -79.35 -5.61 -48.21
C ASP A 2 -78.59 -6.24 -47.04
N GLY A 3 -77.43 -6.81 -47.33
CA GLY A 3 -76.51 -7.39 -46.35
C GLY A 3 -75.30 -6.47 -46.18
N THR A 4 -75.26 -5.73 -45.07
CA THR A 4 -74.11 -4.91 -44.66
C THR A 4 -72.99 -5.81 -44.13
N GLY A 5 -71.92 -5.99 -44.91
CA GLY A 5 -70.70 -6.65 -44.48
C GLY A 5 -69.90 -5.77 -43.52
N ALA A 6 -69.84 -6.17 -42.25
CA ALA A 6 -69.00 -5.53 -41.24
C ALA A 6 -67.51 -5.82 -41.53
N GLU A 7 -66.73 -4.78 -41.82
CA GLU A 7 -65.27 -4.84 -41.88
C GLU A 7 -64.71 -5.32 -40.54
N LYS A 8 -63.93 -6.41 -40.56
CA LYS A 8 -63.20 -6.89 -39.38
C LYS A 8 -62.18 -5.81 -38.98
N PRO A 9 -62.13 -5.39 -37.70
CA PRO A 9 -61.15 -4.41 -37.27
C PRO A 9 -59.74 -4.92 -37.57
N LEU A 10 -58.93 -4.08 -38.23
CA LEU A 10 -57.51 -4.31 -38.46
C LEU A 10 -56.86 -4.67 -37.13
N VAL A 11 -56.46 -5.94 -37.00
CA VAL A 11 -55.77 -6.44 -35.81
C VAL A 11 -54.45 -5.68 -35.73
N ALA A 12 -54.39 -4.66 -34.86
CA ALA A 12 -53.21 -3.84 -34.67
C ALA A 12 -51.99 -4.76 -34.49
N ALA A 13 -50.98 -4.57 -35.35
CA ALA A 13 -49.77 -5.37 -35.33
C ALA A 13 -49.18 -5.32 -33.91
N ARG A 14 -49.24 -6.46 -33.23
CA ARG A 14 -48.88 -6.53 -31.83
C ARG A 14 -47.37 -6.22 -31.72
N SER A 15 -46.98 -5.16 -31.00
CA SER A 15 -45.56 -4.74 -30.79
C SER A 15 -44.60 -5.90 -30.51
N PHE A 16 -43.41 -5.91 -31.13
CA PHE A 16 -42.39 -6.95 -30.91
C PHE A 16 -41.94 -7.04 -29.43
N LEU A 17 -41.83 -5.89 -28.77
CA LEU A 17 -41.55 -5.77 -27.34
C LEU A 17 -42.85 -5.82 -26.55
N ALA A 18 -42.95 -6.77 -25.64
CA ALA A 18 -44.18 -7.02 -24.90
C ALA A 18 -44.21 -6.25 -23.56
N VAL A 19 -45.38 -5.71 -23.23
CA VAL A 19 -45.67 -5.03 -21.95
C VAL A 19 -45.83 -6.08 -20.84
N GLY A 20 -45.17 -5.88 -19.72
CA GLY A 20 -45.12 -6.78 -18.58
C GLY A 20 -46.38 -6.74 -17.70
N PRO A 21 -46.60 -7.76 -16.86
CA PRO A 21 -47.82 -7.89 -16.04
C PRO A 21 -47.99 -6.80 -14.98
N THR A 22 -46.92 -6.12 -14.57
CA THR A 22 -46.98 -5.10 -13.51
C THR A 22 -47.59 -3.79 -14.01
N LEU A 23 -47.65 -3.57 -15.33
CA LEU A 23 -48.26 -2.38 -15.92
C LEU A 23 -49.79 -2.41 -15.95
N HIS A 24 -50.42 -3.47 -15.42
CA HIS A 24 -51.87 -3.51 -15.17
C HIS A 24 -52.30 -2.72 -13.91
N TYR A 25 -51.35 -2.28 -13.07
CA TYR A 25 -51.62 -1.45 -11.89
C TYR A 25 -51.58 0.05 -12.21
N SER A 26 -52.07 0.88 -11.28
CA SER A 26 -52.04 2.35 -11.42
C SER A 26 -50.63 2.86 -11.75
N HIS A 27 -50.53 3.66 -12.81
CA HIS A 27 -49.27 4.20 -13.32
C HIS A 27 -48.47 4.93 -12.24
N SER A 28 -49.12 5.71 -11.37
CA SER A 28 -48.45 6.45 -10.30
C SER A 28 -47.76 5.52 -9.30
N ASN A 29 -48.42 4.43 -8.90
CA ASN A 29 -47.85 3.48 -7.95
C ASN A 29 -46.69 2.71 -8.58
N VAL A 30 -46.84 2.27 -9.82
CA VAL A 30 -45.78 1.56 -10.55
C VAL A 30 -44.54 2.45 -10.70
N GLN A 31 -44.72 3.72 -11.10
CA GLN A 31 -43.62 4.67 -11.26
C GLN A 31 -42.91 4.97 -9.94
N ALA A 32 -43.65 5.16 -8.84
CA ALA A 32 -43.06 5.42 -7.53
C ALA A 32 -42.17 4.25 -7.06
N PHE A 33 -42.70 3.01 -7.08
CA PHE A 33 -41.92 1.84 -6.68
C PHE A 33 -40.75 1.54 -7.62
N TRP A 34 -40.91 1.77 -8.92
CA TRP A 34 -39.82 1.66 -9.88
C TRP A 34 -38.70 2.67 -9.58
N PHE A 35 -39.05 3.93 -9.26
CA PHE A 35 -38.08 4.95 -8.92
C PHE A 35 -37.33 4.60 -7.63
N PHE A 36 -38.02 4.14 -6.59
CA PHE A 36 -37.36 3.67 -5.36
C PHE A 36 -36.47 2.45 -5.60
N ALA A 37 -36.90 1.49 -6.44
CA ALA A 37 -36.06 0.36 -6.83
C ALA A 37 -34.80 0.84 -7.55
N LEU A 38 -34.91 1.80 -8.47
CA LEU A 38 -33.77 2.39 -9.15
C LEU A 38 -32.79 3.07 -8.17
N MET A 39 -33.30 3.75 -7.13
CA MET A 39 -32.47 4.34 -6.08
C MET A 39 -31.76 3.29 -5.23
N ALA A 40 -32.46 2.21 -4.84
CA ALA A 40 -31.86 1.09 -4.12
C ALA A 40 -30.77 0.41 -4.96
N PHE A 41 -31.02 0.23 -6.25
CA PHE A 41 -30.07 -0.31 -7.22
C PHE A 41 -28.85 0.58 -7.42
N GLY A 42 -29.04 1.90 -7.48
CA GLY A 42 -27.94 2.85 -7.44
C GLY A 42 -27.07 2.66 -6.19
N GLY A 43 -27.70 2.37 -5.03
CA GLY A 43 -27.01 1.98 -3.80
C GLY A 43 -26.16 0.71 -3.95
N VAL A 44 -26.71 -0.35 -4.58
CA VAL A 44 -25.96 -1.58 -4.90
C VAL A 44 -24.73 -1.27 -5.75
N CYS A 45 -24.88 -0.50 -6.82
CA CYS A 45 -23.78 -0.10 -7.69
C CYS A 45 -22.72 0.75 -6.97
N ILE A 46 -23.13 1.65 -6.08
CA ILE A 46 -22.19 2.46 -5.27
C ILE A 46 -21.43 1.57 -4.29
N VAL A 47 -22.10 0.62 -3.61
CA VAL A 47 -21.43 -0.33 -2.71
C VAL A 47 -20.43 -1.18 -3.48
N TRP A 48 -20.81 -1.69 -4.65
CA TRP A 48 -19.90 -2.41 -5.55
C TRP A 48 -18.66 -1.58 -5.86
N SER A 49 -18.84 -0.37 -6.42
CA SER A 49 -17.74 0.53 -6.79
C SER A 49 -16.82 0.84 -5.60
N ARG A 50 -17.40 1.02 -4.40
CA ARG A 50 -16.64 1.26 -3.18
C ARG A 50 -15.84 0.03 -2.73
N LEU A 51 -16.33 -1.19 -2.95
CA LEU A 51 -15.62 -2.42 -2.58
C LEU A 51 -14.48 -2.74 -3.56
N THR A 52 -14.68 -2.51 -4.86
CA THR A 52 -13.70 -2.85 -5.90
C THR A 52 -12.63 -1.77 -6.13
N GLY A 53 -12.63 -0.71 -5.32
CA GLY A 53 -11.64 0.37 -5.44
C GLY A 53 -11.95 1.39 -6.53
N GLY A 54 -13.15 1.34 -7.14
CA GLY A 54 -13.58 2.28 -8.16
C GLY A 54 -13.54 3.74 -7.69
N GLN A 55 -13.06 4.62 -8.56
CA GLN A 55 -13.21 6.06 -8.40
C GLN A 55 -14.58 6.47 -8.95
N LEU A 56 -15.35 7.20 -8.15
CA LEU A 56 -16.58 7.85 -8.61
C LEU A 56 -16.29 9.34 -8.85
N PRO A 57 -16.72 9.93 -9.99
CA PRO A 57 -17.37 9.28 -11.14
C PRO A 57 -16.39 8.52 -12.04
N VAL A 58 -16.89 7.50 -12.72
CA VAL A 58 -16.15 6.73 -13.74
C VAL A 58 -15.85 7.64 -14.92
N THR A 59 -14.60 7.69 -15.37
CA THR A 59 -14.22 8.48 -16.56
C THR A 59 -14.62 7.75 -17.84
N LEU A 60 -14.99 8.48 -18.89
CA LEU A 60 -15.32 7.86 -20.19
C LEU A 60 -14.17 7.02 -20.74
N GLU A 61 -12.92 7.43 -20.51
CA GLU A 61 -11.73 6.67 -20.90
C GLU A 61 -11.69 5.29 -20.22
N SER A 62 -12.04 5.20 -18.94
CA SER A 62 -12.05 3.93 -18.21
C SER A 62 -13.11 2.95 -18.74
N ILE A 63 -14.25 3.46 -19.22
CA ILE A 63 -15.33 2.68 -19.84
C ILE A 63 -14.87 1.98 -21.12
N PHE A 64 -14.04 2.65 -21.93
CA PHE A 64 -13.53 2.11 -23.20
C PHE A 64 -12.18 1.40 -23.05
N SER A 65 -11.58 1.42 -21.86
CA SER A 65 -10.34 0.70 -21.59
C SER A 65 -10.55 -0.81 -21.56
N ALA A 66 -9.60 -1.59 -22.08
CA ALA A 66 -9.63 -3.05 -21.97
C ALA A 66 -9.65 -3.53 -20.51
N GLN A 67 -9.00 -2.80 -19.60
CA GLN A 67 -9.00 -3.10 -18.16
C GLN A 67 -10.40 -2.99 -17.54
N GLY A 68 -11.24 -2.06 -18.01
CA GLY A 68 -12.62 -1.92 -17.54
C GLY A 68 -13.52 -3.11 -17.87
N TRP A 69 -13.09 -4.00 -18.78
CA TRP A 69 -13.82 -5.23 -19.12
C TRP A 69 -13.38 -6.43 -18.28
N GLU A 70 -12.16 -6.42 -17.75
CA GLU A 70 -11.59 -7.53 -17.01
C GLU A 70 -12.15 -7.57 -15.59
N LEU A 71 -12.70 -8.71 -15.17
CA LEU A 71 -13.19 -8.91 -13.80
C LEU A 71 -12.17 -9.63 -12.93
N GLY A 72 -11.21 -10.36 -13.51
CA GLY A 72 -10.21 -11.11 -12.76
C GLY A 72 -9.45 -10.26 -11.74
N HIS A 73 -9.11 -9.01 -12.10
CA HIS A 73 -8.43 -8.10 -11.18
C HIS A 73 -9.28 -7.73 -9.96
N ILE A 74 -10.62 -7.78 -10.03
CA ILE A 74 -11.50 -7.48 -8.90
C ILE A 74 -11.39 -8.56 -7.81
N SER A 75 -11.07 -9.79 -8.20
CA SER A 75 -10.85 -10.90 -7.26
C SER A 75 -9.55 -10.78 -6.48
N THR A 76 -8.57 -10.02 -6.98
CA THR A 76 -7.22 -9.91 -6.39
C THR A 76 -6.85 -8.50 -5.92
N SER A 77 -7.51 -7.46 -6.43
CA SER A 77 -7.24 -6.07 -6.08
C SER A 77 -8.10 -5.60 -4.91
N GLY A 78 -7.51 -4.78 -4.04
CA GLY A 78 -8.18 -4.34 -2.81
C GLY A 78 -8.33 -5.50 -1.84
N ILE A 79 -9.56 -5.89 -1.54
CA ILE A 79 -9.88 -7.02 -0.65
C ILE A 79 -9.89 -8.29 -1.49
N SER A 80 -8.76 -9.00 -1.50
CA SER A 80 -8.59 -10.23 -2.26
C SER A 80 -9.50 -11.35 -1.74
N ILE A 81 -10.11 -12.12 -2.65
CA ILE A 81 -10.87 -13.32 -2.28
C ILE A 81 -9.98 -14.43 -1.70
N PHE A 82 -8.68 -14.37 -1.99
CA PHE A 82 -7.69 -15.31 -1.47
C PHE A 82 -7.31 -14.98 -0.02
N GLU A 83 -7.41 -13.72 0.37
CA GLU A 83 -7.23 -13.28 1.76
C GLU A 83 -8.53 -13.37 2.56
N TYR A 84 -9.65 -13.07 1.90
CA TYR A 84 -10.98 -12.99 2.51
C TYR A 84 -11.99 -13.83 1.71
N PRO A 85 -12.08 -15.16 1.94
CA PRO A 85 -12.97 -16.03 1.16
C PRO A 85 -14.45 -15.62 1.18
N TRP A 86 -14.92 -15.00 2.28
CA TRP A 86 -16.28 -14.47 2.39
C TRP A 86 -16.60 -13.38 1.35
N GLN A 87 -15.58 -12.73 0.80
CA GLN A 87 -15.72 -11.75 -0.28
C GLN A 87 -16.29 -12.39 -1.55
N ILE A 88 -16.13 -13.71 -1.76
CA ILE A 88 -16.77 -14.47 -2.85
C ILE A 88 -18.30 -14.30 -2.79
N LEU A 89 -18.88 -14.46 -1.60
CA LEU A 89 -20.33 -14.35 -1.40
C LEU A 89 -20.80 -12.90 -1.46
N VAL A 90 -20.02 -11.95 -0.91
CA VAL A 90 -20.34 -10.52 -0.96
C VAL A 90 -20.37 -10.03 -2.42
N LEU A 91 -19.30 -10.29 -3.18
CA LEU A 91 -19.21 -9.93 -4.59
C LEU A 91 -20.26 -10.66 -5.40
N GLY A 92 -20.46 -11.97 -5.14
CA GLY A 92 -21.49 -12.78 -5.78
C GLY A 92 -22.88 -12.19 -5.59
N LEU A 93 -23.28 -11.87 -4.35
CA LEU A 93 -24.59 -11.33 -4.07
C LEU A 93 -24.83 -9.98 -4.77
N LEU A 94 -23.89 -9.05 -4.68
CA LEU A 94 -23.99 -7.74 -5.33
C LEU A 94 -24.05 -7.85 -6.86
N MET A 95 -23.14 -8.64 -7.45
CA MET A 95 -23.10 -8.90 -8.90
C MET A 95 -24.37 -9.61 -9.37
N GLY A 96 -24.90 -10.56 -8.59
CA GLY A 96 -26.14 -11.27 -8.87
C GLY A 96 -27.35 -10.34 -8.92
N ILE A 97 -27.46 -9.39 -7.98
CA ILE A 97 -28.51 -8.35 -8.00
C ILE A 97 -28.36 -7.47 -9.25
N MET A 98 -27.15 -7.00 -9.54
CA MET A 98 -26.86 -6.17 -10.73
C MET A 98 -27.19 -6.89 -12.04
N ALA A 99 -26.98 -8.21 -12.10
CA ALA A 99 -27.28 -9.03 -13.26
C ALA A 99 -28.79 -9.31 -13.42
N ALA A 100 -29.50 -9.63 -12.33
CA ALA A 100 -30.88 -10.08 -12.40
C ALA A 100 -31.92 -8.95 -12.43
N CYS A 101 -31.68 -7.85 -11.68
CA CYS A 101 -32.67 -6.77 -11.51
C CYS A 101 -33.08 -6.10 -12.84
N PRO A 102 -32.16 -5.70 -13.74
CA PRO A 102 -32.57 -5.08 -15.01
C PRO A 102 -33.40 -6.02 -15.90
N ILE A 103 -33.09 -7.32 -15.88
CA ILE A 103 -33.84 -8.36 -16.61
C ILE A 103 -35.25 -8.51 -16.03
N LEU A 104 -35.37 -8.56 -14.69
CA LEU A 104 -36.66 -8.58 -13.99
C LEU A 104 -37.49 -7.35 -14.33
N VAL A 105 -36.89 -6.16 -14.35
CA VAL A 105 -37.56 -4.92 -14.75
C VAL A 105 -38.04 -5.01 -16.20
N ALA A 106 -37.21 -5.46 -17.12
CA ALA A 106 -37.58 -5.64 -18.52
C ALA A 106 -38.74 -6.63 -18.71
N GLN A 107 -38.75 -7.72 -17.93
CA GLN A 107 -39.76 -8.78 -18.01
C GLN A 107 -41.09 -8.39 -17.33
N LEU A 108 -41.03 -7.73 -16.16
CA LEU A 108 -42.19 -7.37 -15.34
C LEU A 108 -42.85 -6.06 -15.76
N LEU A 109 -42.06 -5.12 -16.29
CA LEU A 109 -42.50 -3.81 -16.78
C LEU A 109 -42.30 -3.72 -18.30
N SER A 110 -41.21 -3.11 -18.76
CA SER A 110 -40.82 -3.10 -20.17
C SER A 110 -39.32 -2.80 -20.29
N PHE A 111 -38.75 -3.03 -21.47
CA PHE A 111 -37.35 -2.71 -21.75
C PHE A 111 -36.98 -1.26 -21.43
N SER A 112 -37.85 -0.29 -21.72
CA SER A 112 -37.58 1.13 -21.46
C SER A 112 -37.35 1.42 -19.97
N TYR A 113 -38.00 0.69 -19.07
CA TYR A 113 -37.81 0.85 -17.62
C TYR A 113 -36.49 0.25 -17.12
N SER A 114 -35.86 -0.68 -17.85
CA SER A 114 -34.58 -1.28 -17.45
C SER A 114 -33.37 -0.45 -17.90
N VAL A 115 -33.53 0.42 -18.91
CA VAL A 115 -32.45 1.28 -19.43
C VAL A 115 -31.75 2.09 -18.32
N PRO A 116 -32.46 2.77 -17.38
CA PRO A 116 -31.79 3.48 -16.30
C PRO A 116 -30.97 2.57 -15.35
N PHE A 117 -31.39 1.32 -15.15
CA PHE A 117 -30.62 0.35 -14.36
C PHE A 117 -29.34 -0.06 -15.09
N ILE A 118 -29.40 -0.26 -16.41
CA ILE A 118 -28.22 -0.56 -17.24
C ILE A 118 -27.23 0.61 -17.19
N PHE A 119 -27.72 1.86 -17.27
CA PHE A 119 -26.88 3.04 -17.10
C PHE A 119 -26.26 3.14 -15.71
N ALA A 120 -26.98 2.75 -14.66
CA ALA A 120 -26.41 2.70 -13.31
C ALA A 120 -25.24 1.68 -13.22
N VAL A 121 -25.37 0.51 -13.84
CA VAL A 121 -24.24 -0.46 -13.94
C VAL A 121 -23.06 0.14 -14.70
N LEU A 122 -23.31 0.82 -15.82
CA LEU A 122 -22.25 1.43 -16.61
C LEU A 122 -21.53 2.57 -15.86
N LEU A 123 -22.27 3.50 -15.28
CA LEU A 123 -21.75 4.78 -14.76
C LEU A 123 -21.39 4.73 -13.27
N LEU A 124 -22.16 4.01 -12.46
CA LEU A 124 -21.95 3.94 -11.01
C LEU A 124 -21.10 2.72 -10.64
N ALA A 125 -21.38 1.55 -11.22
CA ALA A 125 -20.59 0.35 -10.94
C ALA A 125 -19.30 0.27 -11.78
N GLY A 126 -19.22 1.01 -12.90
CA GLY A 126 -18.06 1.02 -13.79
C GLY A 126 -17.88 -0.30 -14.53
N LEU A 127 -18.98 -0.99 -14.88
CA LEU A 127 -18.95 -2.32 -15.50
C LEU A 127 -19.51 -2.30 -16.94
N PRO A 128 -18.75 -1.81 -17.93
CA PRO A 128 -19.21 -1.70 -19.31
C PRO A 128 -19.56 -3.05 -19.95
N GLY A 129 -18.73 -4.08 -19.74
CA GLY A 129 -18.99 -5.42 -20.28
C GLY A 129 -20.31 -6.01 -19.76
N LEU A 130 -20.58 -5.86 -18.47
CA LEU A 130 -21.85 -6.29 -17.88
C LEU A 130 -23.04 -5.49 -18.45
N ALA A 131 -22.89 -4.17 -18.61
CA ALA A 131 -23.94 -3.34 -19.19
C ALA A 131 -24.32 -3.77 -20.62
N VAL A 132 -23.33 -4.11 -21.45
CA VAL A 132 -23.57 -4.65 -22.81
C VAL A 132 -24.32 -5.99 -22.75
N SER A 133 -23.88 -6.91 -21.90
CA SER A 133 -24.59 -8.19 -21.68
C SER A 133 -26.02 -7.96 -21.21
N LEU A 134 -26.24 -6.99 -20.30
CA LEU A 134 -27.57 -6.64 -19.80
C LEU A 134 -28.48 -6.07 -20.88
N VAL A 135 -27.97 -5.29 -21.84
CA VAL A 135 -28.77 -4.84 -23.00
C VAL A 135 -29.30 -6.05 -23.77
N ALA A 136 -28.43 -6.99 -24.13
CA ALA A 136 -28.83 -8.21 -24.84
C ALA A 136 -29.86 -9.03 -24.05
N SER A 137 -29.63 -9.23 -22.75
CA SER A 137 -30.53 -9.95 -21.86
C SER A 137 -31.89 -9.28 -21.66
N CYS A 138 -31.93 -7.96 -21.49
CA CYS A 138 -33.16 -7.21 -21.31
C CYS A 138 -33.98 -7.17 -22.61
N ILE A 139 -33.33 -7.05 -23.77
CA ILE A 139 -33.99 -7.21 -25.07
C ILE A 139 -34.57 -8.62 -25.16
N GLY A 140 -33.76 -9.66 -24.90
CA GLY A 140 -34.21 -11.05 -24.89
C GLY A 140 -35.44 -11.29 -24.00
N ALA A 141 -35.43 -10.78 -22.77
CA ALA A 141 -36.54 -10.95 -21.83
C ALA A 141 -37.81 -10.18 -22.22
N ALA A 142 -37.68 -9.07 -22.95
CA ALA A 142 -38.80 -8.27 -23.45
C ALA A 142 -39.36 -8.79 -24.79
N CYS A 143 -38.55 -9.52 -25.56
CA CYS A 143 -38.92 -10.13 -26.83
C CYS A 143 -39.93 -11.27 -26.64
N ARG A 144 -41.00 -11.27 -27.44
CA ARG A 144 -42.05 -12.30 -27.37
C ARG A 144 -41.58 -13.75 -27.54
N PRO A 145 -40.66 -14.09 -28.45
CA PRO A 145 -40.22 -15.47 -28.65
C PRO A 145 -39.63 -16.11 -27.39
N LEU A 146 -38.96 -15.30 -26.55
CA LEU A 146 -38.30 -15.75 -25.32
C LEU A 146 -39.14 -15.47 -24.06
N ARG A 147 -40.32 -14.86 -24.22
CA ARG A 147 -41.30 -14.68 -23.16
C ARG A 147 -42.12 -15.96 -22.97
N PHE A 148 -41.44 -17.02 -22.52
CA PHE A 148 -42.04 -18.30 -22.20
C PHE A 148 -43.18 -18.14 -21.18
N ARG A 149 -44.11 -19.12 -21.18
CA ARG A 149 -45.15 -19.22 -20.15
C ARG A 149 -44.54 -19.30 -18.75
N SER A 150 -43.37 -19.96 -18.61
CA SER A 150 -42.57 -19.93 -17.39
C SER A 150 -41.63 -18.73 -17.39
N ARG A 151 -41.92 -17.75 -16.53
CA ARG A 151 -41.07 -16.56 -16.35
C ARG A 151 -39.69 -16.91 -15.78
N ILE A 152 -39.58 -17.98 -14.99
CA ILE A 152 -38.33 -18.45 -14.39
C ILE A 152 -37.37 -18.94 -15.46
N ILE A 153 -37.85 -19.80 -16.37
CA ILE A 153 -37.02 -20.33 -17.47
C ILE A 153 -36.55 -19.19 -18.37
N ALA A 154 -37.43 -18.23 -18.66
CA ALA A 154 -37.08 -17.06 -19.46
C ALA A 154 -35.93 -16.25 -18.82
N ILE A 155 -35.97 -15.99 -17.51
CA ILE A 155 -34.86 -15.29 -16.83
C ILE A 155 -33.58 -16.11 -16.87
N ALA A 156 -33.65 -17.41 -16.54
CA ALA A 156 -32.47 -18.26 -16.52
C ALA A 156 -31.75 -18.28 -17.88
N LEU A 157 -32.52 -18.36 -18.97
CA LEU A 157 -31.98 -18.30 -20.33
C LEU A 157 -31.44 -16.90 -20.67
N CYS A 158 -32.15 -15.84 -20.28
CA CYS A 158 -31.71 -14.47 -20.53
C CYS A 158 -30.48 -14.07 -19.70
N MET A 159 -30.07 -14.85 -18.69
CA MET A 159 -28.80 -14.63 -17.97
C MET A 159 -27.57 -15.21 -18.70
N ALA A 160 -27.73 -15.88 -19.85
CA ALA A 160 -26.62 -16.47 -20.60
C ALA A 160 -25.57 -15.44 -21.08
N PRO A 161 -25.92 -14.22 -21.55
CA PRO A 161 -24.92 -13.20 -21.91
C PRO A 161 -24.01 -12.78 -20.74
N GLN A 162 -24.53 -12.75 -19.51
CA GLN A 162 -23.75 -12.46 -18.30
C GLN A 162 -22.79 -13.62 -17.99
N LEU A 163 -23.27 -14.86 -18.08
CA LEU A 163 -22.43 -16.05 -17.92
C LEU A 163 -21.27 -16.08 -18.92
N ALA A 164 -21.53 -15.76 -20.20
CA ALA A 164 -20.49 -15.67 -21.21
C ALA A 164 -19.46 -14.59 -20.86
N TYR A 165 -19.92 -13.40 -20.45
CA TYR A 165 -19.06 -12.32 -19.99
C TYR A 165 -18.18 -12.75 -18.81
N TRP A 166 -18.77 -13.35 -17.77
CA TRP A 166 -18.05 -13.85 -16.61
C TRP A 166 -17.08 -14.98 -16.96
N GLY A 167 -17.43 -15.89 -17.86
CA GLY A 167 -16.55 -16.96 -18.32
C GLY A 167 -15.31 -16.46 -19.07
N ILE A 168 -15.45 -15.40 -19.86
CA ILE A 168 -14.35 -14.84 -20.67
C ILE A 168 -13.45 -13.92 -19.83
N PHE A 169 -14.04 -13.05 -19.01
CA PHE A 169 -13.33 -11.97 -18.32
C PHE A 169 -13.15 -12.18 -16.80
N GLY A 170 -13.75 -13.24 -16.24
CA GLY A 170 -13.74 -13.53 -14.81
C GLY A 170 -12.41 -14.03 -14.25
N ALA A 171 -11.53 -14.56 -15.09
CA ALA A 171 -10.30 -15.21 -14.64
C ALA A 171 -9.17 -14.21 -14.37
N VAL A 172 -8.38 -14.49 -13.33
CA VAL A 172 -7.08 -13.82 -13.14
C VAL A 172 -6.10 -14.34 -14.20
N LYS A 173 -5.68 -13.46 -15.11
CA LYS A 173 -4.73 -13.81 -16.19
C LYS A 173 -3.34 -14.07 -15.62
N GLY A 174 -2.67 -15.11 -16.12
CA GLY A 174 -1.29 -15.46 -15.74
C GLY A 174 -1.13 -16.10 -14.36
N ALA A 175 -2.22 -16.42 -13.67
CA ALA A 175 -2.18 -17.11 -12.38
C ALA A 175 -1.99 -18.64 -12.53
N GLU A 176 -1.54 -19.29 -11.47
CA GLU A 176 -1.48 -20.75 -11.38
C GLU A 176 -2.87 -21.39 -11.57
N PRO A 177 -2.97 -22.63 -12.09
CA PRO A 177 -4.26 -23.25 -12.42
C PRO A 177 -5.30 -23.25 -11.28
N VAL A 178 -4.85 -23.45 -10.04
CA VAL A 178 -5.74 -23.43 -8.86
C VAL A 178 -6.26 -22.03 -8.58
N VAL A 179 -5.38 -21.02 -8.58
CA VAL A 179 -5.75 -19.60 -8.38
C VAL A 179 -6.64 -19.13 -9.52
N TRP A 180 -6.33 -19.51 -10.76
CA TRP A 180 -7.14 -19.24 -11.93
C TRP A 180 -8.55 -19.84 -11.79
N GLY A 181 -8.67 -21.11 -11.39
CA GLY A 181 -9.97 -21.77 -11.20
C GLY A 181 -10.80 -21.12 -10.08
N ILE A 182 -10.18 -20.87 -8.92
CA ILE A 182 -10.86 -20.25 -7.77
C ILE A 182 -11.28 -18.80 -8.08
N SER A 183 -10.57 -18.09 -8.98
CA SER A 183 -10.93 -16.73 -9.36
C SER A 183 -12.33 -16.60 -10.01
N PHE A 184 -12.92 -17.71 -10.48
CA PHE A 184 -14.30 -17.74 -10.98
C PHE A 184 -15.37 -17.89 -9.90
N ALA A 185 -15.01 -18.22 -8.67
CA ALA A 185 -15.96 -18.49 -7.60
C ALA A 185 -16.95 -17.33 -7.34
N PRO A 186 -16.54 -16.04 -7.33
CA PRO A 186 -17.47 -14.92 -7.15
C PRO A 186 -18.53 -14.86 -8.24
N TRP A 187 -18.17 -15.23 -9.47
CA TRP A 187 -19.06 -15.12 -10.63
C TRP A 187 -20.04 -16.29 -10.69
N LEU A 188 -19.60 -17.49 -10.30
CA LEU A 188 -20.51 -18.61 -10.10
C LEU A 188 -21.51 -18.31 -8.96
N ALA A 189 -21.01 -17.75 -7.85
CA ALA A 189 -21.86 -17.29 -6.76
C ALA A 189 -22.83 -16.19 -7.21
N ALA A 190 -22.41 -15.30 -8.11
CA ALA A 190 -23.27 -14.26 -8.70
C ALA A 190 -24.41 -14.83 -9.54
N TRP A 191 -24.11 -15.82 -10.37
CA TRP A 191 -25.13 -16.50 -11.14
C TRP A 191 -26.19 -17.17 -10.25
N LEU A 192 -25.75 -17.96 -9.26
CA LEU A 192 -26.64 -18.62 -8.32
C LEU A 192 -27.46 -17.61 -7.52
N SER A 193 -26.82 -16.56 -6.99
CA SER A 193 -27.49 -15.50 -6.23
C SER A 193 -28.52 -14.76 -7.08
N GLY A 194 -28.20 -14.46 -8.33
CA GLY A 194 -29.11 -13.80 -9.28
C GLY A 194 -30.33 -14.67 -9.60
N LEU A 195 -30.15 -15.98 -9.80
CA LEU A 195 -31.25 -16.92 -10.01
C LEU A 195 -32.13 -17.07 -8.76
N THR A 196 -31.53 -17.18 -7.58
CA THR A 196 -32.28 -17.23 -6.31
C THR A 196 -33.06 -15.94 -6.09
N PHE A 197 -32.43 -14.77 -6.30
CA PHE A 197 -33.08 -13.46 -6.21
C PHE A 197 -34.28 -13.37 -7.15
N ALA A 198 -34.10 -13.71 -8.43
CA ALA A 198 -35.18 -13.71 -9.41
C ALA A 198 -36.28 -14.72 -9.08
N GLY A 199 -35.92 -15.91 -8.60
CA GLY A 199 -36.86 -16.93 -8.16
C GLY A 199 -37.75 -16.45 -7.02
N VAL A 200 -37.17 -15.77 -6.01
CA VAL A 200 -37.92 -15.16 -4.91
C VAL A 200 -38.87 -14.08 -5.41
N VAL A 201 -38.38 -13.13 -6.23
CA VAL A 201 -39.21 -12.04 -6.78
C VAL A 201 -40.36 -12.60 -7.61
N LEU A 202 -40.09 -13.57 -8.49
CA LEU A 202 -41.12 -14.17 -9.34
C LEU A 202 -42.09 -15.07 -8.56
N GLY A 203 -41.62 -15.81 -7.55
CA GLY A 203 -42.44 -16.67 -6.70
C GLY A 203 -43.41 -15.86 -5.84
N ILE A 204 -42.91 -14.87 -5.10
CA ILE A 204 -43.74 -13.93 -4.33
C ILE A 204 -44.64 -13.13 -5.28
N GLY A 205 -44.08 -12.70 -6.43
CA GLY A 205 -44.83 -12.04 -7.49
C GLY A 205 -46.00 -12.88 -7.99
N HIS A 206 -45.81 -14.18 -8.20
CA HIS A 206 -46.90 -15.06 -8.63
C HIS A 206 -48.04 -15.10 -7.59
N LEU A 207 -47.70 -15.26 -6.31
CA LEU A 207 -48.67 -15.31 -5.20
C LEU A 207 -49.42 -13.98 -4.99
N THR A 208 -48.72 -12.86 -5.19
CA THR A 208 -49.26 -11.51 -4.95
C THR A 208 -49.77 -10.82 -6.22
N ARG A 209 -49.81 -11.54 -7.36
CA ARG A 209 -50.16 -11.00 -8.69
C ARG A 209 -49.25 -9.84 -9.15
N TYR A 210 -47.95 -9.94 -8.86
CA TYR A 210 -46.89 -9.07 -9.34
C TYR A 210 -47.06 -7.60 -8.92
N ARG A 211 -47.32 -7.37 -7.62
CA ARG A 211 -47.36 -6.00 -7.09
C ARG A 211 -46.00 -5.30 -7.30
N PRO A 212 -45.99 -4.00 -7.67
CA PRO A 212 -44.77 -3.30 -8.07
C PRO A 212 -43.70 -3.19 -6.99
N GLY A 213 -44.06 -3.22 -5.70
CA GLY A 213 -43.11 -3.05 -4.60
C GLY A 213 -42.23 -4.26 -4.27
N ILE A 214 -42.48 -5.44 -4.85
CA ILE A 214 -41.77 -6.68 -4.46
C ILE A 214 -40.28 -6.58 -4.80
N LEU A 215 -39.96 -6.07 -5.99
CA LEU A 215 -38.58 -5.91 -6.45
C LEU A 215 -37.77 -5.05 -5.49
N LEU A 216 -38.31 -3.88 -5.11
CA LEU A 216 -37.69 -2.94 -4.18
C LEU A 216 -37.35 -3.61 -2.84
N TRP A 217 -38.31 -4.31 -2.22
CA TRP A 217 -38.11 -4.89 -0.90
C TRP A 217 -37.13 -6.07 -0.93
N THR A 218 -37.19 -6.92 -1.95
CA THR A 218 -36.24 -8.02 -2.11
C THR A 218 -34.82 -7.48 -2.35
N GLU A 219 -34.70 -6.42 -3.15
CA GLU A 219 -33.43 -5.75 -3.42
C GLU A 219 -32.83 -5.11 -2.15
N LEU A 220 -33.63 -4.35 -1.39
CA LEU A 220 -33.20 -3.77 -0.12
C LEU A 220 -32.73 -4.85 0.86
N ALA A 221 -33.48 -5.95 0.98
CA ALA A 221 -33.12 -7.05 1.86
C ALA A 221 -31.78 -7.70 1.42
N ALA A 222 -31.60 -7.92 0.12
CA ALA A 222 -30.37 -8.50 -0.41
C ALA A 222 -29.16 -7.56 -0.25
N LEU A 223 -29.34 -6.25 -0.48
CA LEU A 223 -28.29 -5.25 -0.24
C LEU A 223 -27.90 -5.17 1.24
N ILE A 224 -28.88 -5.12 2.15
CA ILE A 224 -28.63 -5.15 3.60
C ILE A 224 -27.90 -6.43 3.98
N GLY A 225 -28.31 -7.59 3.42
CA GLY A 225 -27.65 -8.86 3.61
C GLY A 225 -26.19 -8.85 3.16
N ALA A 226 -25.89 -8.30 1.98
CA ALA A 226 -24.53 -8.16 1.48
C ALA A 226 -23.66 -7.26 2.38
N CYS A 227 -24.19 -6.09 2.77
CA CYS A 227 -23.48 -5.16 3.65
C CYS A 227 -23.26 -5.73 5.05
N ALA A 228 -24.25 -6.44 5.60
CA ALA A 228 -24.14 -7.10 6.90
C ALA A 228 -23.10 -8.21 6.84
N LEU A 229 -23.16 -9.08 5.83
CA LEU A 229 -22.17 -10.15 5.63
C LEU A 229 -20.75 -9.57 5.54
N PHE A 230 -20.56 -8.52 4.75
CA PHE A 230 -19.28 -7.84 4.61
C PHE A 230 -18.79 -7.26 5.94
N GLU A 231 -19.61 -6.49 6.66
CA GLU A 231 -19.21 -5.87 7.93
C GLU A 231 -18.93 -6.90 9.03
N THR A 232 -19.64 -8.04 9.06
CA THR A 232 -19.41 -9.07 10.07
C THR A 232 -18.22 -9.97 9.80
N THR A 233 -17.85 -10.18 8.53
CA THR A 233 -16.80 -11.14 8.15
C THR A 233 -15.47 -10.48 7.77
N ILE A 234 -15.51 -9.28 7.19
CA ILE A 234 -14.33 -8.56 6.68
C ILE A 234 -14.19 -7.20 7.39
N GLY A 235 -15.28 -6.43 7.41
CA GLY A 235 -15.35 -5.14 8.09
C GLY A 235 -14.96 -3.95 7.21
N ILE A 236 -15.68 -2.84 7.39
CA ILE A 236 -15.40 -1.56 6.69
C ILE A 236 -14.01 -1.00 7.04
N ASN A 237 -13.49 -1.35 8.21
CA ASN A 237 -12.14 -0.95 8.61
C ASN A 237 -11.06 -1.58 7.74
N GLU A 238 -11.25 -2.83 7.29
CA GLU A 238 -10.29 -3.49 6.42
C GLU A 238 -10.29 -2.86 5.02
N LEU A 239 -11.46 -2.54 4.48
CA LEU A 239 -11.57 -1.77 3.24
C LEU A 239 -10.86 -0.42 3.33
N ALA A 240 -11.04 0.28 4.45
CA ALA A 240 -10.39 1.56 4.68
C ALA A 240 -8.86 1.40 4.82
N TYR A 241 -8.39 0.35 5.49
CA TYR A 241 -6.98 0.02 5.62
C TYR A 241 -6.33 -0.24 4.26
N HIS A 242 -6.92 -1.11 3.43
CA HIS A 242 -6.39 -1.39 2.09
C HIS A 242 -6.28 -0.11 1.24
N ARG A 243 -7.34 0.72 1.24
CA ARG A 243 -7.38 1.94 0.43
C ARG A 243 -6.41 3.02 0.91
N TYR A 244 -6.35 3.27 2.21
CA TYR A 244 -5.66 4.45 2.74
C TYR A 244 -4.26 4.15 3.27
N VAL A 245 -3.98 2.91 3.65
CA VAL A 245 -2.72 2.53 4.30
C VAL A 245 -1.92 1.58 3.39
N LEU A 246 -2.46 0.41 3.06
CA LEU A 246 -1.71 -0.65 2.37
C LEU A 246 -1.26 -0.24 0.95
N GLN A 247 -2.17 0.28 0.13
CA GLN A 247 -1.85 0.78 -1.22
C GLN A 247 -0.95 2.02 -1.22
N ASN A 248 -0.77 2.64 -0.06
CA ASN A 248 -0.01 3.87 0.13
C ASN A 248 1.24 3.60 0.98
N ALA A 249 1.80 2.39 0.96
CA ALA A 249 3.07 2.11 1.64
C ALA A 249 4.18 3.01 1.04
N PRO A 250 4.98 3.70 1.87
CA PRO A 250 5.96 4.68 1.37
C PRO A 250 7.03 4.05 0.48
N GLU A 251 7.37 2.78 0.73
CA GLU A 251 8.31 1.99 -0.07
C GLU A 251 7.82 1.76 -1.51
N GLN A 252 6.51 1.81 -1.77
CA GLN A 252 5.94 1.62 -3.10
C GLN A 252 5.76 2.95 -3.85
N VAL A 253 6.00 4.08 -3.20
CA VAL A 253 5.75 5.41 -3.75
C VAL A 253 7.02 5.88 -4.49
N PRO A 254 6.97 6.06 -5.83
CA PRO A 254 8.17 6.34 -6.61
C PRO A 254 8.95 7.57 -6.16
N GLN A 255 8.28 8.57 -5.58
CA GLN A 255 8.92 9.79 -5.10
C GLN A 255 9.92 9.59 -3.95
N PHE A 256 9.84 8.46 -3.25
CA PHE A 256 10.79 8.09 -2.19
C PHE A 256 11.86 7.10 -2.65
N HIS A 257 11.89 6.75 -3.94
CA HIS A 257 12.96 5.95 -4.54
C HIS A 257 14.18 6.81 -4.84
N ASP A 258 15.31 6.17 -5.14
CA ASP A 258 16.52 6.86 -5.56
C ASP A 258 16.34 7.47 -6.96
N HIS A 259 16.61 8.77 -7.11
CA HIS A 259 16.54 9.47 -8.40
C HIS A 259 17.84 10.17 -8.73
N SER A 260 18.28 10.04 -9.99
CA SER A 260 19.37 10.87 -10.50
C SER A 260 18.87 12.29 -10.79
N LEU A 261 19.55 13.28 -10.22
CA LEU A 261 19.34 14.71 -10.44
C LEU A 261 20.10 15.22 -11.67
N THR A 262 21.10 14.49 -12.16
CA THR A 262 21.96 14.90 -13.29
C THR A 262 21.15 15.34 -14.51
N VAL A 263 20.19 14.52 -14.94
CA VAL A 263 19.34 14.80 -16.12
C VAL A 263 18.48 16.05 -15.91
N TRP A 264 17.98 16.26 -14.69
CA TRP A 264 17.12 17.39 -14.36
C TRP A 264 17.90 18.69 -14.24
N MET A 265 19.10 18.63 -13.66
CA MET A 265 20.03 19.74 -13.62
C MET A 265 20.48 20.15 -15.03
N ASP A 266 20.83 19.19 -15.89
CA ASP A 266 21.19 19.46 -17.28
C ASP A 266 20.05 20.15 -18.05
N ARG A 267 18.82 19.72 -17.79
CA ARG A 267 17.63 20.35 -18.36
C ARG A 267 17.44 21.77 -17.84
N ALA A 268 17.56 21.98 -16.53
CA ALA A 268 17.41 23.30 -15.91
C ALA A 268 18.49 24.28 -16.42
N ILE A 269 19.75 23.86 -16.53
CA ILE A 269 20.84 24.71 -17.06
C ILE A 269 20.60 25.10 -18.53
N LYS A 270 19.88 24.26 -19.30
CA LYS A 270 19.54 24.55 -20.71
C LYS A 270 18.26 25.35 -20.87
N ASP A 271 17.41 25.43 -19.85
CA ASP A 271 16.14 26.18 -19.89
C ASP A 271 16.41 27.69 -19.96
N PRO A 272 15.92 28.41 -20.98
CA PRO A 272 16.07 29.86 -21.10
C PRO A 272 15.53 30.64 -19.89
N ALA A 273 14.41 30.20 -19.29
CA ALA A 273 13.82 30.88 -18.16
C ALA A 273 14.71 30.77 -16.91
N VAL A 274 15.28 29.59 -16.68
CA VAL A 274 16.26 29.37 -15.61
C VAL A 274 17.54 30.16 -15.87
N ARG A 275 18.05 30.18 -17.12
CA ARG A 275 19.21 31.00 -17.47
C ARG A 275 18.99 32.48 -17.21
N GLN A 276 17.82 33.01 -17.56
CA GLN A 276 17.45 34.39 -17.28
C GLN A 276 17.35 34.67 -15.77
N TYR A 277 16.80 33.72 -15.00
CA TYR A 277 16.80 33.80 -13.54
C TYR A 277 18.25 33.86 -13.01
N LEU A 278 19.09 32.91 -13.40
CA LEU A 278 20.47 32.79 -12.94
C LEU A 278 21.34 33.99 -13.35
N SER A 279 21.09 34.60 -14.52
CA SER A 279 21.82 35.81 -14.95
C SER A 279 21.46 37.06 -14.15
N GLY A 280 20.32 37.05 -13.42
CA GLY A 280 19.95 38.11 -12.50
C GLY A 280 20.69 38.07 -11.16
N PHE A 281 21.46 37.01 -10.90
CA PHE A 281 22.22 36.79 -9.66
C PHE A 281 23.70 36.53 -9.95
N PHE A 282 24.53 36.54 -8.90
CA PHE A 282 25.98 36.33 -9.01
C PHE A 282 26.37 34.84 -9.17
N TYR A 283 25.78 34.12 -10.12
CA TYR A 283 26.20 32.75 -10.43
C TYR A 283 27.43 32.73 -11.34
N PRO A 284 28.34 31.74 -11.18
CA PRO A 284 29.48 31.59 -12.09
C PRO A 284 29.04 31.34 -13.54
N ALA A 285 29.76 31.94 -14.49
CA ALA A 285 29.55 31.68 -15.91
C ALA A 285 30.15 30.34 -16.38
N ASP A 286 31.20 29.86 -15.68
CA ASP A 286 31.82 28.57 -15.97
C ASP A 286 30.83 27.43 -15.66
N PRO A 287 30.57 26.49 -16.61
CA PRO A 287 29.57 25.44 -16.41
C PRO A 287 29.84 24.52 -15.23
N ILE A 288 31.11 24.24 -14.90
CA ILE A 288 31.48 23.34 -13.81
C ILE A 288 31.21 24.05 -12.48
N GLN A 289 31.68 25.29 -12.34
CA GLN A 289 31.42 26.10 -11.15
C GLN A 289 29.92 26.40 -10.96
N LEU A 290 29.20 26.66 -12.05
CA LEU A 290 27.75 26.83 -12.03
C LEU A 290 27.07 25.58 -11.48
N ARG A 291 27.41 24.40 -11.99
CA ARG A 291 26.83 23.13 -11.54
C ARG A 291 27.06 22.91 -10.04
N GLN A 292 28.24 23.22 -9.53
CA GLN A 292 28.54 23.13 -8.10
C GLN A 292 27.73 24.12 -7.27
N ALA A 293 27.58 25.37 -7.73
CA ALA A 293 26.73 26.36 -7.07
C ALA A 293 25.27 25.89 -6.99
N LEU A 294 24.73 25.34 -8.08
CA LEU A 294 23.35 24.81 -8.12
C LEU A 294 23.17 23.62 -7.18
N LYS A 295 24.14 22.69 -7.11
CA LYS A 295 24.12 21.57 -6.16
C LYS A 295 24.07 22.07 -4.73
N ARG A 296 24.92 23.04 -4.39
CA ARG A 296 24.97 23.62 -3.06
C ARG A 296 23.64 24.26 -2.66
N GLU A 297 23.00 24.97 -3.59
CA GLU A 297 21.68 25.55 -3.34
C GLU A 297 20.60 24.48 -3.17
N ILE A 298 20.59 23.42 -3.99
CA ILE A 298 19.69 22.28 -3.80
C ILE A 298 19.88 21.67 -2.41
N GLN A 299 21.14 21.46 -1.97
CA GLN A 299 21.42 20.93 -0.64
C GLN A 299 20.89 21.84 0.48
N LEU A 300 21.13 23.14 0.37
CA LEU A 300 20.67 24.13 1.34
C LEU A 300 19.15 24.14 1.45
N GLU A 301 18.44 24.16 0.32
CA GLU A 301 16.97 24.16 0.30
C GLU A 301 16.38 22.82 0.79
N LEU A 302 16.98 21.69 0.40
CA LEU A 302 16.52 20.38 0.88
C LEU A 302 16.72 20.19 2.38
N ALA A 303 17.72 20.84 2.99
CA ALA A 303 17.88 20.87 4.45
C ALA A 303 16.67 21.48 5.17
N TYR A 304 15.93 22.37 4.50
CA TYR A 304 14.69 22.98 4.98
C TYR A 304 13.44 22.33 4.38
N ASP A 305 13.59 21.15 3.78
CA ASP A 305 12.51 20.42 3.11
C ASP A 305 11.86 21.26 2.00
N ARG A 306 12.68 21.95 1.18
CA ARG A 306 12.27 22.83 0.07
C ARG A 306 13.09 22.55 -1.19
N TRP A 307 12.54 22.94 -2.35
CA TRP A 307 13.28 22.97 -3.62
C TRP A 307 13.65 24.41 -3.96
N PRO A 308 14.80 24.66 -4.61
CA PRO A 308 15.12 25.99 -5.12
C PRO A 308 14.03 26.52 -6.05
N THR A 309 13.77 27.82 -5.99
CA THR A 309 12.68 28.46 -6.75
C THR A 309 12.86 28.38 -8.27
N TRP A 310 14.11 28.28 -8.73
CA TRP A 310 14.44 28.11 -10.15
C TRP A 310 14.25 26.67 -10.66
N PHE A 311 14.16 25.69 -9.76
CA PHE A 311 14.11 24.28 -10.14
C PHE A 311 12.67 23.83 -10.37
N GLN A 312 12.33 23.55 -11.63
CA GLN A 312 11.03 22.99 -12.00
C GLN A 312 10.96 21.51 -11.58
N VAL A 313 10.42 21.27 -10.38
CA VAL A 313 10.36 19.93 -9.78
C VAL A 313 9.42 19.00 -10.57
N PRO A 314 9.92 17.94 -11.21
CA PRO A 314 9.07 16.95 -11.85
C PRO A 314 8.27 16.15 -10.82
N GLU A 315 7.12 15.59 -11.23
CA GLU A 315 6.22 14.84 -10.33
C GLU A 315 6.91 13.69 -9.59
N GLN A 316 7.90 13.05 -10.21
CA GLN A 316 8.67 11.95 -9.63
C GLN A 316 9.66 12.41 -8.54
N LEU A 317 10.10 13.68 -8.55
CA LEU A 317 10.95 14.25 -7.50
C LEU A 317 10.15 15.00 -6.42
N ASN A 318 8.84 15.19 -6.62
CA ASN A 318 8.00 15.95 -5.70
C ASN A 318 7.57 15.13 -4.47
N TYR A 319 8.57 14.73 -3.68
CA TYR A 319 8.38 13.94 -2.48
C TYR A 319 7.62 14.68 -1.37
N GLN A 320 7.63 16.02 -1.35
CA GLN A 320 6.86 16.82 -0.38
C GLN A 320 5.36 16.68 -0.61
N LYS A 321 4.92 16.85 -1.87
CA LYS A 321 3.52 16.63 -2.25
C LYS A 321 3.11 15.19 -2.00
N ALA A 322 3.98 14.23 -2.30
CA ALA A 322 3.74 12.82 -1.98
C ALA A 322 3.60 12.59 -0.47
N ARG A 323 4.51 13.13 0.36
CA ARG A 323 4.47 13.08 1.83
C ARG A 323 3.13 13.62 2.36
N GLN A 324 2.75 14.84 1.97
CA GLN A 324 1.50 15.46 2.39
C GLN A 324 0.28 14.62 2.00
N ARG A 325 0.26 14.09 0.78
CA ARG A 325 -0.80 13.19 0.30
C ARG A 325 -0.87 11.94 1.17
N LEU A 326 0.25 11.27 1.44
CA LEU A 326 0.30 10.06 2.26
C LEU A 326 -0.17 10.31 3.69
N LEU A 327 0.34 11.36 4.33
CA LEU A 327 -0.08 11.75 5.69
C LEU A 327 -1.60 12.02 5.73
N ALA A 328 -2.15 12.70 4.73
CA ALA A 328 -3.59 12.91 4.64
C ALA A 328 -4.39 11.62 4.44
N GLN A 329 -3.87 10.63 3.69
CA GLN A 329 -4.54 9.32 3.58
C GLN A 329 -4.48 8.56 4.90
N TYR A 330 -3.33 8.51 5.57
CA TYR A 330 -3.21 7.85 6.86
C TYR A 330 -4.11 8.51 7.90
N ASP A 331 -4.21 9.84 7.92
CA ASP A 331 -5.11 10.56 8.81
C ASP A 331 -6.59 10.27 8.52
N ARG A 332 -6.99 10.04 7.25
CA ARG A 332 -8.34 9.58 6.93
C ARG A 332 -8.63 8.19 7.50
N PHE A 333 -7.61 7.36 7.68
CA PHE A 333 -7.76 6.06 8.34
C PHE A 333 -7.77 6.20 9.87
N ILE A 334 -6.80 6.90 10.44
CA ILE A 334 -6.58 7.05 11.89
C ILE A 334 -7.71 7.89 12.51
N ARG A 335 -8.06 9.01 11.88
CA ARG A 335 -9.05 10.00 12.33
C ARG A 335 -10.05 10.31 11.21
N PRO A 336 -10.88 9.32 10.79
CA PRO A 336 -11.86 9.56 9.74
C PRO A 336 -12.83 10.66 10.15
N THR A 337 -13.34 11.43 9.19
CA THR A 337 -14.39 12.41 9.46
C THR A 337 -15.75 11.71 9.49
N ARG A 338 -16.59 12.00 10.50
CA ARG A 338 -17.96 11.47 10.56
C ARG A 338 -18.78 11.96 9.36
N PRO A 339 -19.32 11.07 8.52
CA PRO A 339 -20.24 11.48 7.46
C PRO A 339 -21.52 12.09 8.05
N TRP A 340 -22.09 13.10 7.40
CA TRP A 340 -23.28 13.80 7.88
C TRP A 340 -24.49 12.88 8.08
N TRP A 341 -24.61 11.84 7.25
CA TRP A 341 -25.71 10.87 7.29
C TRP A 341 -25.53 9.79 8.36
N MET A 342 -24.33 9.64 8.93
CA MET A 342 -24.03 8.52 9.84
C MET A 342 -24.42 8.88 11.30
N PRO A 343 -25.28 8.08 11.95
CA PRO A 343 -25.63 8.27 13.36
C PRO A 343 -24.38 8.26 14.26
N LYS A 344 -24.34 9.14 15.26
CA LYS A 344 -23.19 9.30 16.16
C LYS A 344 -22.79 7.99 16.86
N GLY A 345 -23.78 7.22 17.35
CA GLY A 345 -23.52 5.94 18.03
C GLY A 345 -22.90 4.88 17.11
N LEU A 346 -23.38 4.78 15.86
CA LEU A 346 -22.79 3.87 14.87
C LEU A 346 -21.35 4.29 14.53
N TYR A 347 -21.14 5.58 14.31
CA TYR A 347 -19.82 6.13 14.05
C TYR A 347 -18.85 5.83 15.21
N GLN A 348 -19.23 6.11 16.46
CA GLN A 348 -18.40 5.82 17.63
C GLN A 348 -18.05 4.33 17.75
N ARG A 349 -19.00 3.43 17.46
CA ARG A 349 -18.75 1.98 17.45
C ARG A 349 -17.75 1.56 16.36
N ILE A 350 -17.81 2.17 15.17
CA ILE A 350 -16.85 1.91 14.09
C ILE A 350 -15.45 2.40 14.50
N ILE A 351 -15.37 3.60 15.07
CA ILE A 351 -14.10 4.17 15.54
C ILE A 351 -13.50 3.35 16.65
N SER A 352 -14.27 2.97 17.68
CA SER A 352 -13.74 2.18 18.80
C SER A 352 -13.20 0.83 18.35
N ARG A 353 -13.86 0.18 17.39
CA ARG A 353 -13.36 -1.05 16.75
C ARG A 353 -12.07 -0.80 15.97
N ARG A 354 -11.99 0.32 15.25
CA ARG A 354 -10.81 0.68 14.44
C ARG A 354 -9.61 0.99 15.31
N THR A 355 -9.78 1.79 16.37
CA THR A 355 -8.70 2.17 17.28
C THR A 355 -8.13 0.97 18.04
N ALA A 356 -8.90 -0.11 18.20
CA ALA A 356 -8.43 -1.35 18.80
C ALA A 356 -7.83 -2.36 17.78
N SER A 357 -7.88 -2.06 16.48
CA SER A 357 -7.41 -2.97 15.43
C SER A 357 -5.89 -2.94 15.29
N SER A 358 -5.26 -4.07 15.01
CA SER A 358 -3.84 -4.15 14.64
C SER A 358 -3.49 -3.30 13.42
N ARG A 359 -4.46 -3.05 12.52
CA ARG A 359 -4.31 -2.15 11.37
C ARG A 359 -3.97 -0.72 11.77
N MET A 360 -4.36 -0.28 12.96
CA MET A 360 -4.00 1.03 13.48
C MET A 360 -2.49 1.13 13.75
N ALA A 361 -1.87 0.06 14.25
CA ALA A 361 -0.42 0.02 14.48
C ALA A 361 0.35 0.22 13.17
N VAL A 362 -0.05 -0.46 12.09
CA VAL A 362 0.52 -0.28 10.75
C VAL A 362 0.35 1.15 10.23
N ALA A 363 -0.84 1.75 10.41
CA ALA A 363 -1.09 3.11 9.96
C ALA A 363 -0.22 4.14 10.71
N LEU A 364 -0.08 3.98 12.03
CA LEU A 364 0.81 4.81 12.84
C LEU A 364 2.27 4.61 12.45
N TYR A 365 2.68 3.37 12.20
CA TYR A 365 4.02 3.02 11.72
C TYR A 365 4.36 3.75 10.42
N TYR A 366 3.53 3.62 9.38
CA TYR A 366 3.79 4.31 8.10
C TYR A 366 3.71 5.82 8.23
N LYS A 367 2.81 6.35 9.07
CA LYS A 367 2.76 7.79 9.35
C LYS A 367 4.06 8.29 10.00
N ALA A 368 4.58 7.56 10.99
CA ALA A 368 5.84 7.90 11.64
C ALA A 368 7.01 7.78 10.66
N LEU A 369 7.06 6.68 9.89
CA LEU A 369 8.10 6.43 8.90
C LEU A 369 8.14 7.53 7.82
N VAL A 370 6.99 7.91 7.24
CA VAL A 370 6.89 9.01 6.25
C VAL A 370 7.37 10.36 6.81
N ASN A 371 7.21 10.57 8.12
CA ASN A 371 7.78 11.71 8.81
C ASN A 371 9.29 11.53 9.07
N ASP A 372 9.84 10.34 9.09
CA ASP A 372 11.29 10.13 9.20
C ASP A 372 12.03 10.15 7.85
N TYR A 373 11.33 9.90 6.74
CA TYR A 373 11.90 10.03 5.39
C TYR A 373 12.53 11.42 5.21
N THR A 374 13.84 11.47 4.99
CA THR A 374 14.60 12.71 4.76
C THR A 374 15.62 12.53 3.63
N PRO A 375 15.84 13.56 2.80
CA PRO A 375 16.87 13.49 1.76
C PRO A 375 18.26 13.25 2.37
N ASP A 376 19.05 12.37 1.73
CA ASP A 376 20.47 12.23 2.00
C ASP A 376 21.22 13.38 1.30
N ILE A 377 21.38 14.49 2.02
CA ILE A 377 21.88 15.74 1.46
C ILE A 377 23.34 15.60 0.97
N PRO A 378 24.26 14.92 1.67
CA PRO A 378 25.61 14.66 1.17
C PRO A 378 25.65 13.94 -0.19
N LEU A 379 24.72 13.03 -0.48
CA LEU A 379 24.69 12.31 -1.76
C LEU A 379 24.33 13.19 -2.96
N VAL A 380 23.58 14.27 -2.76
CA VAL A 380 23.29 15.25 -3.82
C VAL A 380 24.58 15.87 -4.33
N ASP A 381 25.50 16.23 -3.43
CA ASP A 381 26.78 16.80 -3.85
C ASP A 381 27.73 15.74 -4.43
N ARG A 382 27.78 14.55 -3.86
CA ARG A 382 28.76 13.55 -4.29
C ARG A 382 28.38 12.87 -5.61
N GLN A 383 27.09 12.57 -5.78
CA GLN A 383 26.61 11.66 -6.83
C GLN A 383 25.45 12.25 -7.63
N GLU A 384 24.92 13.41 -7.24
CA GLU A 384 23.70 13.97 -7.82
C GLU A 384 22.55 12.97 -7.76
N ILE A 385 22.44 12.25 -6.64
CA ILE A 385 21.35 11.31 -6.38
C ILE A 385 20.52 11.86 -5.23
N LEU A 386 19.21 11.97 -5.46
CA LEU A 386 18.23 12.15 -4.40
C LEU A 386 17.87 10.78 -3.84
N ARG A 387 18.51 10.41 -2.74
CA ARG A 387 18.16 9.23 -1.92
C ARG A 387 17.43 9.68 -0.67
N PHE A 388 16.57 8.82 -0.15
CA PHE A 388 15.92 9.06 1.13
C PHE A 388 16.38 8.09 2.20
N ALA A 389 16.76 8.65 3.35
CA ALA A 389 17.02 7.93 4.56
C ALA A 389 15.78 7.94 5.46
N TRP A 390 15.63 6.88 6.25
CA TRP A 390 14.47 6.66 7.12
C TRP A 390 14.85 6.12 8.49
N ASP A 391 16.13 5.84 8.76
CA ASP A 391 16.69 5.21 9.96
C ASP A 391 17.09 6.21 11.06
N TYR A 392 17.09 7.51 10.78
CA TYR A 392 17.27 8.56 11.79
C TYR A 392 15.92 8.97 12.42
N PRO A 393 15.80 9.04 13.76
CA PRO A 393 14.55 9.43 14.44
C PRO A 393 14.40 10.96 14.49
N HIS A 394 13.45 11.50 13.75
CA HIS A 394 13.20 12.95 13.74
C HIS A 394 12.22 13.37 14.84
N GLU A 395 12.40 14.57 15.42
CA GLU A 395 11.51 15.06 16.48
C GLU A 395 10.04 15.14 16.03
N ARG A 396 9.79 15.42 14.75
CA ARG A 396 8.43 15.49 14.18
C ARG A 396 7.68 14.15 14.16
N SER A 397 8.39 13.02 14.18
CA SER A 397 7.76 11.69 14.23
C SER A 397 7.62 11.14 15.66
N ARG A 398 8.35 11.71 16.63
CA ARG A 398 8.42 11.27 18.03
C ARG A 398 7.06 11.01 18.67
N GLN A 399 6.11 11.93 18.52
CA GLN A 399 4.76 11.75 19.09
C GLN A 399 4.04 10.54 18.49
N THR A 400 4.19 10.29 17.19
CA THR A 400 3.55 9.16 16.51
C THR A 400 4.20 7.85 16.93
N TRP A 401 5.53 7.82 17.09
CA TRP A 401 6.25 6.67 17.65
C TRP A 401 5.81 6.36 19.08
N TYR A 402 5.65 7.38 19.93
CA TYR A 402 5.16 7.19 21.29
C TYR A 402 3.70 6.72 21.34
N GLU A 403 2.83 7.22 20.47
CA GLU A 403 1.45 6.73 20.33
C GLU A 403 1.42 5.24 19.91
N LEU A 404 2.27 4.85 18.95
CA LEU A 404 2.41 3.45 18.52
C LEU A 404 2.91 2.55 19.66
N TYR A 405 3.96 2.97 20.37
CA TYR A 405 4.50 2.23 21.51
C TYR A 405 3.47 2.09 22.65
N SER A 406 2.82 3.19 23.05
CA SER A 406 1.95 3.20 24.23
C SER A 406 0.61 2.51 23.99
N SER A 407 0.01 2.72 22.81
CA SER A 407 -1.32 2.18 22.50
C SER A 407 -1.28 0.78 21.87
N PHE A 408 -0.17 0.40 21.24
CA PHE A 408 0.00 -0.88 20.55
C PHE A 408 1.30 -1.59 20.93
N SER A 409 1.63 -1.59 22.22
CA SER A 409 2.89 -2.11 22.77
C SER A 409 3.23 -3.56 22.40
N LYS A 410 2.23 -4.37 22.01
CA LYS A 410 2.42 -5.78 21.61
C LYS A 410 2.48 -5.97 20.09
N SER A 411 2.29 -4.93 19.28
CA SER A 411 2.34 -5.08 17.83
C SER A 411 3.79 -5.22 17.36
N PRO A 412 4.08 -5.95 16.26
CA PRO A 412 5.43 -6.02 15.71
C PRO A 412 5.98 -4.65 15.30
N GLU A 413 5.13 -3.74 14.85
CA GLU A 413 5.51 -2.37 14.50
C GLU A 413 6.06 -1.57 15.69
N SER A 414 5.59 -1.89 16.90
CA SER A 414 6.05 -1.23 18.12
C SER A 414 7.51 -1.57 18.49
N ILE A 415 8.11 -2.60 17.87
CA ILE A 415 9.54 -2.91 18.05
C ILE A 415 10.40 -1.77 17.48
N GLU A 416 10.06 -1.26 16.29
CA GLU A 416 10.78 -0.14 15.70
C GLU A 416 10.51 1.15 16.49
N ALA A 417 9.27 1.36 16.95
CA ALA A 417 8.94 2.49 17.82
C ALA A 417 9.84 2.55 19.07
N ARG A 418 10.08 1.39 19.71
CA ARG A 418 10.97 1.27 20.87
C ARG A 418 12.40 1.68 20.55
N LEU A 419 12.96 1.20 19.44
CA LEU A 419 14.31 1.62 19.02
C LEU A 419 14.39 3.14 18.82
N ARG A 420 13.38 3.75 18.17
CA ARG A 420 13.34 5.20 17.92
C ARG A 420 13.25 6.00 19.21
N ILE A 421 12.38 5.59 20.13
CA ILE A 421 12.22 6.22 21.44
C ILE A 421 13.48 6.05 22.29
N ALA A 422 14.08 4.86 22.30
CA ALA A 422 15.31 4.57 23.03
C ALA A 422 16.45 5.48 22.55
N ARG A 423 16.58 5.71 21.23
CA ARG A 423 17.55 6.65 20.68
C ARG A 423 17.32 8.09 21.14
N HIS A 424 16.07 8.56 21.18
CA HIS A 424 15.76 9.88 21.74
C HIS A 424 16.09 9.97 23.24
N TRP A 425 15.77 8.94 24.03
CA TRP A 425 16.07 8.91 25.46
C TRP A 425 17.57 8.89 25.73
N ALA A 426 18.33 8.07 25.00
CA ALA A 426 19.80 8.08 25.07
C ALA A 426 20.39 9.44 24.65
N GLY A 427 19.82 10.07 23.62
CA GLY A 427 20.16 11.44 23.22
C GLY A 427 19.85 12.53 24.27
N GLN A 428 19.02 12.21 25.26
CA GLN A 428 18.71 13.06 26.41
C GLN A 428 19.52 12.67 27.67
N GLY A 429 20.42 11.69 27.57
CA GLY A 429 21.20 11.16 28.70
C GLY A 429 20.48 10.08 29.52
N TYR A 430 19.30 9.64 29.13
CA TYR A 430 18.55 8.59 29.85
C TYR A 430 18.95 7.18 29.36
N PHE A 431 20.22 6.82 29.55
CA PHE A 431 20.78 5.57 29.02
C PHE A 431 20.13 4.31 29.61
N GLU A 432 19.91 4.25 30.92
CA GLU A 432 19.24 3.10 31.56
C GLU A 432 17.83 2.84 30.99
N LEU A 433 17.07 3.91 30.74
CA LEU A 433 15.72 3.79 30.15
C LEU A 433 15.82 3.33 28.68
N ALA A 434 16.79 3.83 27.93
CA ALA A 434 17.03 3.42 26.55
C ALA A 434 17.45 1.94 26.45
N GLU A 435 18.31 1.48 27.36
CA GLU A 435 18.76 0.09 27.43
C GLU A 435 17.60 -0.85 27.79
N ASN A 436 16.80 -0.51 28.81
CA ASN A 436 15.60 -1.26 29.17
C ASN A 436 14.62 -1.38 28.00
N LEU A 437 14.38 -0.29 27.28
CA LEU A 437 13.47 -0.29 26.13
C LEU A 437 14.02 -1.11 24.94
N THR A 438 15.34 -1.10 24.75
CA THR A 438 16.02 -1.90 23.73
C THR A 438 15.93 -3.40 24.05
N ARG A 439 16.08 -3.77 25.33
CA ARG A 439 15.90 -5.15 25.80
C ARG A 439 14.47 -5.65 25.57
N GLU A 440 13.46 -4.87 25.95
CA GLU A 440 12.05 -5.18 25.63
C GLU A 440 11.82 -5.38 24.13
N ALA A 441 12.41 -4.52 23.29
CA ALA A 441 12.29 -4.63 21.84
C ALA A 441 12.92 -5.92 21.30
N LYS A 442 14.08 -6.32 21.82
CA LYS A 442 14.77 -7.58 21.45
C LYS A 442 13.93 -8.81 21.84
N GLU A 443 13.33 -8.82 23.03
CA GLU A 443 12.44 -9.90 23.49
C GLU A 443 11.24 -10.06 22.55
N LEU A 444 10.52 -8.96 22.26
CA LEU A 444 9.38 -8.97 21.33
C LEU A 444 9.77 -9.38 19.92
N LEU A 445 10.95 -8.98 19.45
CA LEU A 445 11.47 -9.35 18.14
C LEU A 445 11.74 -10.85 18.04
N ALA A 446 12.34 -11.44 19.06
CA ALA A 446 12.59 -12.88 19.11
C ALA A 446 11.28 -13.68 19.09
N GLU A 447 10.28 -13.24 19.86
CA GLU A 447 8.94 -13.84 19.86
C GLU A 447 8.27 -13.76 18.48
N GLU A 448 8.37 -12.61 17.80
CA GLU A 448 7.78 -12.42 16.47
C GLU A 448 8.46 -13.28 15.40
N LEU A 449 9.79 -13.33 15.38
CA LEU A 449 10.54 -14.19 14.46
C LEU A 449 10.18 -15.66 14.66
N ALA A 450 10.08 -16.12 15.91
CA ALA A 450 9.66 -17.48 16.23
C ALA A 450 8.23 -17.77 15.73
N ARG A 451 7.30 -16.82 15.93
CA ARG A 451 5.91 -16.92 15.46
C ARG A 451 5.82 -17.01 13.93
N GLN A 452 6.57 -16.20 13.20
CA GLN A 452 6.59 -16.23 11.73
C GLN A 452 7.21 -17.52 11.19
N ALA A 453 8.27 -18.03 11.83
CA ALA A 453 8.86 -19.31 11.47
C ALA A 453 7.85 -20.47 11.61
N GLN A 454 7.05 -20.46 12.68
CA GLN A 454 6.00 -21.45 12.89
C GLN A 454 4.87 -21.35 11.85
N ALA A 455 4.40 -20.14 11.54
CA ALA A 455 3.31 -19.91 10.58
C ALA A 455 3.66 -20.36 9.15
N ARG A 456 4.94 -20.22 8.73
CA ARG A 456 5.38 -20.65 7.39
C ARG A 456 5.30 -22.14 7.17
N GLN A 457 5.49 -22.95 8.21
CA GLN A 457 5.43 -24.41 8.08
C GLN A 457 4.02 -24.90 7.76
N THR A 458 2.98 -24.11 8.07
CA THR A 458 1.58 -24.50 7.89
C THR A 458 0.95 -24.12 6.55
N ASP A 459 1.56 -23.22 5.76
CA ASP A 459 0.82 -22.48 4.71
C ASP A 459 1.12 -22.90 3.24
N ILE A 460 2.03 -23.84 3.01
CA ILE A 460 2.59 -24.12 1.66
C ILE A 460 1.57 -24.69 0.65
N ARG A 461 0.36 -25.08 1.06
CA ARG A 461 -0.63 -25.75 0.18
C ARG A 461 -2.03 -25.13 0.13
N ASN A 462 -2.28 -24.03 0.83
CA ASN A 462 -3.61 -23.41 0.84
C ASN A 462 -3.65 -22.22 -0.13
N PRO A 463 -4.52 -22.23 -1.17
CA PRO A 463 -4.71 -21.06 -2.03
C PRO A 463 -5.30 -19.87 -1.26
N PHE A 464 -5.93 -20.11 -0.11
CA PHE A 464 -6.39 -19.07 0.81
C PHE A 464 -5.36 -18.85 1.92
N HIS A 465 -4.91 -17.62 2.07
CA HIS A 465 -3.99 -17.22 3.12
C HIS A 465 -4.67 -16.19 4.01
N HIS A 466 -4.34 -16.17 5.29
CA HIS A 466 -4.81 -15.07 6.13
C HIS A 466 -4.11 -13.78 5.71
N PRO A 467 -4.81 -12.64 5.70
CA PRO A 467 -4.18 -11.36 5.42
C PRO A 467 -3.07 -11.12 6.45
N ALA A 468 -1.91 -10.67 5.98
CA ALA A 468 -0.77 -10.40 6.87
C ALA A 468 -1.21 -9.42 7.97
N THR A 469 -1.09 -9.80 9.23
CA THR A 469 -1.57 -8.99 10.37
C THR A 469 -0.65 -7.82 10.70
N SER A 470 0.57 -7.85 10.15
CA SER A 470 1.66 -6.90 10.36
C SER A 470 2.41 -6.66 9.05
N ILE A 471 3.01 -5.48 8.91
CA ILE A 471 3.90 -5.15 7.78
C ILE A 471 5.36 -5.56 8.01
N MET A 472 5.67 -6.04 9.22
CA MET A 472 7.00 -6.45 9.62
C MET A 472 7.30 -7.84 9.06
N THR A 473 7.79 -7.87 7.83
CA THR A 473 8.30 -9.09 7.22
C THR A 473 9.53 -9.59 7.98
N GLU A 474 9.85 -10.88 7.88
CA GLU A 474 11.08 -11.42 8.47
C GLU A 474 12.32 -10.62 8.05
N ALA A 475 12.43 -10.21 6.79
CA ALA A 475 13.54 -9.39 6.32
C ALA A 475 13.65 -8.06 7.09
N LYS A 476 12.52 -7.38 7.32
CA LYS A 476 12.46 -6.15 8.13
C LYS A 476 12.79 -6.41 9.59
N LEU A 477 12.33 -7.52 10.15
CA LEU A 477 12.64 -7.90 11.54
C LEU A 477 14.12 -8.24 11.71
N ARG A 478 14.75 -8.92 10.75
CA ARG A 478 16.20 -9.20 10.79
C ARG A 478 17.03 -7.93 10.66
N ASP A 479 16.62 -7.01 9.78
CA ASP A 479 17.23 -5.68 9.69
C ASP A 479 17.04 -4.87 10.98
N LEU A 480 15.86 -4.95 11.60
CA LEU A 480 15.60 -4.30 12.88
C LEU A 480 16.41 -4.92 14.02
N GLN A 481 16.60 -6.24 14.01
CA GLN A 481 17.46 -6.97 14.95
C GLN A 481 18.90 -6.45 14.86
N ALA A 482 19.42 -6.35 13.64
CA ALA A 482 20.74 -5.78 13.36
C ALA A 482 20.90 -4.37 13.94
N ARG A 483 19.91 -3.49 13.73
CA ARG A 483 19.92 -2.11 14.23
C ARG A 483 19.80 -2.04 15.76
N LEU A 484 18.96 -2.88 16.37
CA LEU A 484 18.83 -2.98 17.82
C LEU A 484 20.11 -3.46 18.49
N GLU A 485 20.79 -4.46 17.93
CA GLU A 485 22.05 -4.97 18.48
C GLU A 485 23.16 -3.91 18.40
N ARG A 486 23.33 -3.28 17.23
CA ARG A 486 24.29 -2.18 17.05
C ARG A 486 24.01 -1.03 18.03
N PHE A 487 22.74 -0.64 18.17
CA PHE A 487 22.36 0.43 19.09
C PHE A 487 22.61 0.03 20.55
N SER A 488 22.28 -1.20 20.94
CA SER A 488 22.51 -1.73 22.30
C SER A 488 23.99 -1.74 22.69
N ILE A 489 24.88 -2.06 21.76
CA ILE A 489 26.33 -2.02 21.99
C ILE A 489 26.81 -0.57 22.14
N LEU A 490 26.34 0.31 21.24
CA LEU A 490 26.73 1.71 21.25
C LEU A 490 26.32 2.46 22.53
N ILE A 491 25.16 2.13 23.11
CA ILE A 491 24.71 2.72 24.38
C ILE A 491 25.19 1.95 25.62
N GLY A 492 25.95 0.87 25.44
CA GLY A 492 26.44 0.05 26.53
C GLY A 492 27.55 0.72 27.33
N PRO A 493 27.88 0.18 28.51
CA PRO A 493 28.89 0.75 29.41
C PRO A 493 30.31 0.73 28.83
N GLU A 494 30.55 0.02 27.71
CA GLU A 494 31.82 0.09 26.99
C GLU A 494 32.06 1.46 26.36
N ASN A 495 31.00 2.22 26.07
CA ASN A 495 31.03 3.49 25.32
C ASN A 495 30.83 4.75 26.16
N HIS A 496 30.50 4.59 27.44
CA HIS A 496 30.47 5.69 28.38
C HIS A 496 31.09 5.26 29.72
N LYS A 497 31.97 6.09 30.27
CA LYS A 497 32.46 5.89 31.65
C LYS A 497 31.41 6.44 32.64
N ASP A 498 31.52 6.13 33.92
CA ASP A 498 30.67 6.68 35.00
C ASP A 498 30.89 8.21 35.23
N ASP A 499 31.41 8.93 34.23
CA ASP A 499 31.58 10.38 34.25
C ASP A 499 30.49 11.08 33.41
N PRO A 500 29.84 12.13 33.95
CA PRO A 500 28.79 12.85 33.24
C PRO A 500 29.21 13.46 31.89
N GLY A 501 30.51 13.70 31.70
CA GLY A 501 31.03 14.25 30.45
C GLY A 501 30.98 13.23 29.31
N SER A 502 31.33 11.98 29.58
CA SER A 502 31.29 10.87 28.62
C SER A 502 29.86 10.59 28.15
N GLU A 503 28.91 10.54 29.09
CA GLU A 503 27.47 10.44 28.80
C GLU A 503 26.97 11.56 27.89
N ALA A 504 27.33 12.81 28.17
CA ALA A 504 26.94 13.96 27.35
C ALA A 504 27.50 13.89 25.92
N ARG A 505 28.75 13.45 25.75
CA ARG A 505 29.38 13.25 24.43
C ARG A 505 28.72 12.13 23.64
N LEU A 506 28.39 11.01 24.30
CA LEU A 506 27.66 9.90 23.68
C LEU A 506 26.25 10.33 23.27
N ALA A 507 25.52 11.04 24.14
CA ALA A 507 24.20 11.57 23.83
C ALA A 507 24.23 12.52 22.61
N GLN A 508 25.24 13.40 22.55
CA GLN A 508 25.47 14.27 21.40
C GLN A 508 25.75 13.48 20.12
N PHE A 509 26.64 12.48 20.17
CA PHE A 509 26.95 11.61 19.03
C PHE A 509 25.71 10.89 18.48
N LEU A 510 24.90 10.29 19.37
CA LEU A 510 23.70 9.54 19.00
C LEU A 510 22.66 10.40 18.26
N MET A 511 22.60 11.69 18.59
CA MET A 511 21.69 12.66 17.99
C MET A 511 22.25 13.35 16.75
N LEU A 512 23.50 13.09 16.35
CA LEU A 512 24.00 13.58 15.07
C LEU A 512 23.23 12.91 13.92
N ASN A 513 22.75 13.74 12.99
CA ASN A 513 22.04 13.27 11.79
C ASN A 513 23.06 12.97 10.68
N PRO A 514 23.28 11.70 10.30
CA PRO A 514 24.25 11.35 9.27
C PRO A 514 23.90 11.88 7.87
N TYR A 515 22.65 12.32 7.67
CA TYR A 515 22.14 12.84 6.40
C TYR A 515 22.15 14.38 6.32
N SER A 516 22.65 15.05 7.36
CA SER A 516 22.77 16.51 7.41
C SER A 516 24.06 17.01 6.73
N MET A 517 24.05 18.25 6.25
CA MET A 517 25.24 18.85 5.63
C MET A 517 26.39 19.09 6.60
N ASP A 518 26.08 19.33 7.88
CA ASP A 518 27.04 19.66 8.93
C ASP A 518 27.51 18.43 9.72
N TYR A 519 27.08 17.23 9.34
CA TYR A 519 27.42 15.98 10.03
C TYR A 519 28.94 15.79 10.20
N GLU A 520 29.71 15.93 9.12
CA GLU A 520 31.16 15.74 9.15
C GLU A 520 31.86 16.77 10.05
N ALA A 521 31.46 18.04 9.95
CA ALA A 521 31.99 19.11 10.78
C ALA A 521 31.69 18.87 12.27
N ARG A 522 30.47 18.42 12.59
CA ARG A 522 30.09 18.07 13.97
C ARG A 522 30.84 16.85 14.50
N LEU A 523 31.09 15.84 13.67
CA LEU A 523 31.94 14.71 14.05
C LEU A 523 33.37 15.14 14.34
N GLN A 524 33.94 16.03 13.51
CA GLN A 524 35.29 16.56 13.72
C GLN A 524 35.38 17.40 15.00
N GLN A 525 34.38 18.24 15.25
CA GLN A 525 34.29 19.01 16.49
C GLN A 525 34.24 18.08 17.71
N LEU A 526 33.33 17.09 17.70
CA LEU A 526 33.21 16.15 18.80
C LEU A 526 34.50 15.34 19.01
N LEU A 527 35.17 14.93 17.93
CA LEU A 527 36.45 14.22 18.01
C LEU A 527 37.59 15.07 18.59
N ALA A 528 37.58 16.39 18.33
CA ALA A 528 38.57 17.33 18.86
C ALA A 528 38.37 17.59 20.37
N GLU A 529 37.14 17.48 20.85
CA GLU A 529 36.78 17.63 22.27
C GLU A 529 37.05 16.36 23.10
N LEU A 530 37.21 15.20 22.45
CA LEU A 530 37.43 13.90 23.11
C LEU A 530 38.88 13.71 23.59
N PRO A 531 39.07 13.21 24.83
CA PRO A 531 40.33 12.60 25.25
C PRO A 531 40.81 11.50 24.30
N GLN A 532 42.13 11.25 24.27
CA GLN A 532 42.69 10.19 23.41
C GLN A 532 42.24 8.78 23.83
N ASP A 533 41.97 8.59 25.13
CA ASP A 533 41.53 7.35 25.77
C ASP A 533 40.01 7.28 25.98
N ASP A 534 39.25 8.18 25.34
CA ASP A 534 37.80 8.15 25.42
C ASP A 534 37.25 6.94 24.65
N PRO A 535 36.38 6.11 25.28
CA PRO A 535 35.87 4.91 24.65
C PRO A 535 35.03 5.17 23.40
N LEU A 536 34.42 6.35 23.26
CA LEU A 536 33.57 6.70 22.10
C LEU A 536 34.40 7.02 20.83
N ARG A 537 35.71 7.20 20.99
CA ARG A 537 36.58 7.74 19.95
C ARG A 537 36.58 6.89 18.68
N ASP A 538 36.64 5.58 18.82
CA ASP A 538 36.66 4.63 17.70
C ASP A 538 35.33 4.62 16.92
N ASN A 539 34.19 4.75 17.61
CA ASN A 539 32.86 4.87 17.01
C ASN A 539 32.70 6.15 16.19
N ILE A 540 33.27 7.27 16.65
CA ILE A 540 33.30 8.52 15.88
C ILE A 540 34.23 8.39 14.66
N LEU A 541 35.38 7.74 14.82
CA LEU A 541 36.29 7.46 13.70
C LEU A 541 35.66 6.50 12.68
N LEU A 542 34.88 5.51 13.12
CA LEU A 542 34.10 4.61 12.28
C LEU A 542 33.07 5.40 11.47
N ALA A 543 32.32 6.29 12.13
CA ALA A 543 31.35 7.15 11.47
C ALA A 543 32.00 8.06 10.42
N GLN A 544 33.17 8.63 10.71
CA GLN A 544 33.95 9.39 9.73
C GLN A 544 34.39 8.51 8.55
N ALA A 545 34.92 7.31 8.81
CA ALA A 545 35.38 6.38 7.77
C ALA A 545 34.25 5.96 6.80
N LYS A 546 33.04 5.71 7.34
CA LYS A 546 31.82 5.40 6.57
C LYS A 546 31.35 6.61 5.75
N GLY A 547 31.66 7.82 6.18
CA GLY A 547 31.33 9.07 5.50
C GLY A 547 32.25 9.42 4.33
N ILE A 548 33.37 8.73 4.14
CA ILE A 548 34.33 9.02 3.05
C ILE A 548 33.73 8.60 1.69
N PRO A 549 33.61 9.51 0.70
CA PRO A 549 33.07 9.18 -0.61
C PRO A 549 33.96 8.22 -1.41
N ASP A 550 35.28 8.43 -1.32
CA ASP A 550 36.26 7.61 -2.03
C ASP A 550 36.38 6.23 -1.40
N ILE A 551 36.14 5.20 -2.21
CA ILE A 551 36.03 3.81 -1.76
C ILE A 551 37.39 3.29 -1.26
N GLU A 552 38.48 3.68 -1.90
CA GLU A 552 39.84 3.28 -1.52
C GLU A 552 40.28 3.96 -0.22
N ALA A 553 40.08 5.27 -0.09
CA ALA A 553 40.35 5.99 1.15
C ALA A 553 39.48 5.46 2.31
N SER A 554 38.20 5.16 2.07
CA SER A 554 37.33 4.53 3.07
C SER A 554 37.84 3.15 3.49
N THR A 555 38.29 2.34 2.53
CA THR A 555 38.93 1.03 2.77
C THR A 555 40.16 1.16 3.67
N GLN A 556 41.09 2.04 3.31
CA GLN A 556 42.33 2.27 4.07
C GLN A 556 42.00 2.77 5.49
N ARG A 557 41.01 3.67 5.62
CA ARG A 557 40.61 4.21 6.92
C ARG A 557 39.96 3.15 7.83
N LEU A 558 39.08 2.30 7.28
CA LEU A 558 38.46 1.20 8.01
C LEU A 558 39.51 0.15 8.44
N GLN A 559 40.46 -0.17 7.57
CA GLN A 559 41.55 -1.08 7.87
C GLN A 559 42.46 -0.53 9.00
N ALA A 560 42.85 0.74 8.92
CA ALA A 560 43.64 1.39 9.96
C ALA A 560 42.90 1.45 11.30
N LEU A 561 41.59 1.73 11.26
CA LEU A 561 40.74 1.75 12.46
C LEU A 561 40.70 0.38 13.15
N TYR A 562 40.47 -0.70 12.38
CA TYR A 562 40.48 -2.06 12.91
C TYR A 562 41.85 -2.46 13.49
N GLN A 563 42.95 -2.09 12.83
CA GLN A 563 44.31 -2.35 13.35
C GLN A 563 44.59 -1.60 14.66
N GLN A 564 44.07 -0.39 14.78
CA GLN A 564 44.27 0.45 15.96
C GLN A 564 43.39 0.02 17.14
N TYR A 565 42.15 -0.41 16.88
CA TYR A 565 41.17 -0.74 17.91
C TYR A 565 40.52 -2.13 17.72
N PRO A 566 41.29 -3.23 17.60
CA PRO A 566 40.75 -4.54 17.20
C PRO A 566 39.76 -5.15 18.21
N GLN A 567 39.71 -4.66 19.45
CA GLN A 567 38.88 -5.20 20.53
C GLN A 567 37.74 -4.29 20.96
N THR A 568 37.66 -3.07 20.43
CA THR A 568 36.53 -2.17 20.68
C THR A 568 35.38 -2.49 19.72
N ASP A 569 34.18 -2.07 20.04
CA ASP A 569 33.01 -2.25 19.19
C ASP A 569 33.14 -1.53 17.83
N GLY A 570 33.66 -0.30 17.79
CA GLY A 570 33.89 0.43 16.55
C GLY A 570 34.93 -0.25 15.65
N GLY A 571 35.98 -0.85 16.22
CA GLY A 571 36.95 -1.62 15.43
C GLY A 571 36.39 -2.95 14.92
N LYS A 572 35.57 -3.66 15.72
CA LYS A 572 34.85 -4.87 15.29
C LYS A 572 33.91 -4.57 14.12
N GLU A 573 33.13 -3.49 14.22
CA GLU A 573 32.25 -3.06 13.14
C GLU A 573 33.05 -2.59 11.91
N ALA A 574 34.21 -1.96 12.09
CA ALA A 574 35.07 -1.56 10.98
C ALA A 574 35.50 -2.74 10.11
N LEU A 575 35.84 -3.89 10.72
CA LEU A 575 36.18 -5.11 9.98
C LEU A 575 35.00 -5.63 9.16
N TYR A 576 33.79 -5.61 9.73
CA TYR A 576 32.58 -6.02 9.02
C TYR A 576 32.22 -5.05 7.88
N GLU A 577 32.28 -3.74 8.11
CA GLU A 577 32.01 -2.73 7.08
C GLU A 577 33.06 -2.76 5.96
N LEU A 578 34.31 -3.10 6.26
CA LEU A 578 35.36 -3.35 5.27
C LEU A 578 34.95 -4.51 4.32
N ALA A 579 34.44 -5.61 4.86
CA ALA A 579 33.94 -6.73 4.04
C ALA A 579 32.75 -6.28 3.16
N ARG A 580 31.80 -5.51 3.70
CA ARG A 580 30.67 -4.96 2.94
C ARG A 580 31.11 -4.01 1.82
N LEU A 581 32.16 -3.22 2.06
CA LEU A 581 32.72 -2.34 1.05
C LEU A 581 33.34 -3.14 -0.10
N LYS A 582 34.06 -4.23 0.18
CA LYS A 582 34.58 -5.16 -0.85
C LYS A 582 33.46 -5.81 -1.68
N ILE A 583 32.34 -6.17 -1.06
CA ILE A 583 31.15 -6.67 -1.77
C ILE A 583 30.58 -5.60 -2.72
N ARG A 584 30.50 -4.34 -2.27
CA ARG A 584 30.05 -3.22 -3.12
C ARG A 584 30.99 -3.01 -4.32
N MET A 585 32.31 -3.04 -4.10
CA MET A 585 33.29 -2.98 -5.18
C MET A 585 33.10 -4.13 -6.18
N TYR A 586 32.87 -5.35 -5.68
CA TYR A 586 32.60 -6.53 -6.50
C TYR A 586 31.36 -6.33 -7.39
N GLN A 587 30.28 -5.75 -6.86
CA GLN A 587 29.04 -5.51 -7.60
C GLN A 587 29.20 -4.49 -8.73
N THR A 588 30.12 -3.53 -8.58
CA THR A 588 30.40 -2.49 -9.59
C THR A 588 31.46 -2.90 -10.62
N GLN A 589 32.23 -3.96 -10.37
CA GLN A 589 33.38 -4.33 -11.20
C GLN A 589 32.96 -5.18 -12.42
N THR A 590 33.60 -4.93 -13.57
CA THR A 590 33.36 -5.64 -14.83
C THR A 590 34.38 -6.76 -15.08
N SER A 591 35.64 -6.59 -14.64
CA SER A 591 36.70 -7.59 -14.84
C SER A 591 36.44 -8.88 -14.03
N PRO A 592 36.35 -10.06 -14.68
CA PRO A 592 36.11 -11.33 -13.98
C PRO A 592 37.18 -11.68 -12.95
N GLU A 593 38.46 -11.42 -13.26
CA GLU A 593 39.58 -11.70 -12.36
C GLU A 593 39.50 -10.84 -11.09
N THR A 594 39.27 -9.55 -11.26
CA THR A 594 39.13 -8.61 -10.14
C THR A 594 37.88 -8.91 -9.31
N ARG A 595 36.77 -9.33 -9.95
CA ARG A 595 35.58 -9.78 -9.23
C ARG A 595 35.86 -10.99 -8.36
N LYS A 596 36.58 -12.00 -8.88
CA LYS A 596 36.97 -13.18 -8.11
C LYS A 596 37.85 -12.81 -6.92
N ALA A 597 38.84 -11.94 -7.13
CA ALA A 597 39.70 -11.44 -6.05
C ALA A 597 38.88 -10.72 -4.96
N LEU A 598 37.99 -9.79 -5.34
CA LEU A 598 37.15 -9.04 -4.38
C LEU A 598 36.17 -9.93 -3.61
N VAL A 599 35.59 -10.96 -4.24
CA VAL A 599 34.74 -11.94 -3.55
C VAL A 599 35.56 -12.75 -2.56
N SER A 600 36.74 -13.22 -2.97
CA SER A 600 37.63 -13.98 -2.09
C SER A 600 38.07 -13.15 -0.87
N GLU A 601 38.47 -11.89 -1.09
CA GLU A 601 38.78 -10.94 -0.01
C GLU A 601 37.58 -10.70 0.92
N ALA A 602 36.40 -10.44 0.36
CA ALA A 602 35.19 -10.24 1.14
C ALA A 602 34.86 -11.48 2.00
N ARG A 603 34.92 -12.69 1.42
CA ARG A 603 34.70 -13.95 2.15
C ARG A 603 35.74 -14.15 3.25
N ALA A 604 37.01 -13.87 2.99
CA ALA A 604 38.08 -13.97 3.97
C ALA A 604 37.84 -13.02 5.17
N LEU A 605 37.45 -11.77 4.91
CA LEU A 605 37.11 -10.81 5.95
C LEU A 605 35.86 -11.23 6.74
N LEU A 606 34.80 -11.72 6.08
CA LEU A 606 33.61 -12.23 6.77
C LEU A 606 33.94 -13.44 7.64
N GLN A 607 34.78 -14.36 7.14
CA GLN A 607 35.26 -15.51 7.92
C GLN A 607 36.10 -15.06 9.11
N GLN A 608 36.91 -14.02 8.95
CA GLN A 608 37.66 -13.40 10.04
C GLN A 608 36.72 -12.82 11.12
N VAL A 609 35.66 -12.10 10.73
CA VAL A 609 34.63 -11.62 11.67
C VAL A 609 34.00 -12.78 12.44
N ILE A 610 33.61 -13.86 11.75
CA ILE A 610 33.00 -15.04 12.37
C ILE A 610 33.95 -15.72 13.35
N HIS A 611 35.24 -15.82 13.01
CA HIS A 611 36.23 -16.50 13.84
C HIS A 611 36.65 -15.68 15.06
N LEU A 612 36.85 -14.37 14.90
CA LEU A 612 37.31 -13.51 15.98
C LEU A 612 36.19 -13.11 16.95
N TYR A 613 34.95 -13.03 16.47
CA TYR A 613 33.81 -12.54 17.26
C TYR A 613 32.61 -13.49 17.18
N PRO A 614 32.77 -14.80 17.49
CA PRO A 614 31.74 -15.82 17.26
C PRO A 614 30.44 -15.56 18.03
N ASP A 615 30.53 -14.92 19.20
CA ASP A 615 29.39 -14.66 20.09
C ASP A 615 28.72 -13.30 19.81
N GLN A 616 29.19 -12.54 18.83
CA GLN A 616 28.62 -11.23 18.49
C GLN A 616 27.61 -11.30 17.35
N PHE A 617 26.65 -10.38 17.34
CA PHE A 617 25.64 -10.27 16.28
C PHE A 617 26.26 -10.09 14.88
N LEU A 618 27.46 -9.50 14.80
CA LEU A 618 28.22 -9.32 13.56
C LEU A 618 28.58 -10.67 12.92
N ALA A 619 28.83 -11.73 13.70
CA ALA A 619 29.12 -13.05 13.15
C ALA A 619 27.90 -13.66 12.44
N GLU A 620 26.69 -13.51 13.00
CA GLU A 620 25.46 -13.98 12.35
C GLU A 620 25.15 -13.19 11.06
N GLN A 621 25.37 -11.87 11.08
CA GLN A 621 25.27 -11.05 9.87
C GLN A 621 26.31 -11.45 8.83
N ALA A 622 27.54 -11.75 9.27
CA ALA A 622 28.60 -12.18 8.38
C ALA A 622 28.29 -13.55 7.75
N LYS A 623 27.76 -14.52 8.53
CA LYS A 623 27.28 -15.81 8.00
C LYS A 623 26.20 -15.62 6.95
N THR A 624 25.20 -14.80 7.26
CA THR A 624 24.09 -14.50 6.35
C THR A 624 24.58 -13.83 5.07
N THR A 625 25.44 -12.83 5.19
CA THR A 625 26.04 -12.11 4.05
C THR A 625 26.87 -13.05 3.20
N MET A 626 27.72 -13.89 3.82
CA MET A 626 28.58 -14.85 3.13
C MET A 626 27.77 -15.90 2.36
N ALA A 627 26.61 -16.33 2.88
CA ALA A 627 25.73 -17.27 2.21
C ALA A 627 25.13 -16.72 0.90
N THR A 628 25.07 -15.39 0.74
CA THR A 628 24.59 -14.76 -0.50
C THR A 628 25.68 -14.57 -1.56
N LEU A 629 26.96 -14.78 -1.20
CA LEU A 629 28.08 -14.62 -2.12
C LEU A 629 28.33 -15.90 -2.92
N PRO A 630 28.70 -15.79 -4.22
CA PRO A 630 29.00 -16.97 -5.04
C PRO A 630 30.10 -17.82 -4.41
N SER A 631 29.88 -19.13 -4.37
CA SER A 631 30.91 -20.12 -4.02
C SER A 631 31.92 -20.22 -5.15
N ASP A 632 33.21 -20.32 -4.80
CA ASP A 632 34.33 -20.48 -5.74
C ASP A 632 34.21 -21.72 -6.64
#